data_AF-A0A4W5KX26-F1
#
_entry.id   AF-A0A4W5KX26-F1
#
_cell.length_a   1.000
_cell.length_b   1.000
_cell.length_c   1.000
_cell.angle_alpha   90.00
_cell.angle_beta   90.00
_cell.angle_gamma   90.00
#
_symmetry.space_group_name_H-M   'P 1'
#
loop_
_entity.id
_entity.type
_entity.pdbx_description
1 polymer ?
#
loop_
_entity_poly.entity_id
_entity_poly.type
_entity_poly.pdbx_seq_one_letter_code
_entity_poly.pdbx_strand_id
1 'polypeptide(L)'
;MLAGCPLGGGPFLTHTGKLLSVKNPAALQFLTQTGAPGIYYNTPFKSMSIFCLARSPSERHTCTIHDAFAAFHPDPNFVRKFLKPLLIGALAPTEPSQDHGKNTALVQDFQALRDHVEREGFLRARLLFFSLYLGHILLLEALALGLLWVWGTSWSLTLLCSLMLATSQAQASWLQHDFGHLSVFKKSSWNHVLQKFVIGHLKGASANWWNHRHFQHHAKPNVFSKDPDINSLHVFVLGDKQPVEYGIKKMKYMPYHHQHQYFFLIGPPLLIPVYFHIQILRTMFLRQDWVDLAWSMSFYLRFICCYYPFFGFFGSVALISFVSHSFADSLIVFKLSTAGLSNPVPGGNPFGLFSLQP
;
A
#
# COMPACT_ATOMS: atom_id res chain seq x y z
N MET A 1 -23.12 -26.43 -8.15
CA MET A 1 -23.64 -27.18 -9.31
C MET A 1 -24.13 -26.17 -10.33
N LEU A 2 -23.67 -26.30 -11.58
CA LEU A 2 -23.83 -25.33 -12.67
C LEU A 2 -25.29 -25.27 -13.16
N ALA A 3 -25.89 -24.09 -13.15
CA ALA A 3 -27.07 -23.81 -13.98
C ALA A 3 -26.60 -23.03 -15.21
N GLY A 4 -26.54 -23.76 -16.34
CA GLY A 4 -26.51 -23.29 -17.73
C GLY A 4 -25.76 -21.99 -18.06
N CYS A 5 -24.51 -22.11 -18.50
CA CYS A 5 -23.94 -21.08 -19.38
C CYS A 5 -24.52 -21.31 -20.78
N PRO A 6 -25.36 -20.42 -21.35
CA PRO A 6 -25.90 -20.63 -22.68
C PRO A 6 -24.74 -20.45 -23.67
N LEU A 7 -24.34 -21.54 -24.32
CA LEU A 7 -23.43 -21.51 -25.47
C LEU A 7 -24.03 -20.73 -26.66
N GLY A 8 -25.33 -20.38 -26.61
CA GLY A 8 -26.00 -19.52 -27.56
C GLY A 8 -26.54 -18.25 -26.90
N GLY A 9 -25.75 -17.17 -26.87
CA GLY A 9 -26.14 -15.74 -26.89
C GLY A 9 -27.27 -15.20 -25.99
N GLY A 10 -27.88 -16.00 -25.11
CA GLY A 10 -29.04 -15.63 -24.31
C GLY A 10 -28.67 -14.88 -23.02
N PRO A 11 -29.63 -14.18 -22.40
CA PRO A 11 -29.42 -13.52 -21.12
C PRO A 11 -29.10 -14.54 -20.02
N PHE A 12 -28.05 -14.27 -19.24
CA PHE A 12 -27.59 -15.08 -18.12
C PHE A 12 -28.07 -14.50 -16.79
N LEU A 13 -28.71 -15.33 -15.96
CA LEU A 13 -29.12 -14.91 -14.62
C LEU A 13 -27.97 -15.14 -13.63
N THR A 14 -27.54 -14.07 -12.99
CA THR A 14 -26.45 -14.10 -12.02
C THR A 14 -26.86 -14.75 -10.70
N HIS A 15 -25.90 -15.16 -9.86
CA HIS A 15 -26.19 -15.70 -8.51
C HIS A 15 -26.90 -14.67 -7.59
N THR A 16 -26.86 -13.38 -7.95
CA THR A 16 -27.59 -12.30 -7.27
C THR A 16 -28.95 -11.99 -7.92
N GLY A 17 -29.42 -12.81 -8.87
CA GLY A 17 -30.71 -12.65 -9.54
C GLY A 17 -30.77 -11.59 -10.64
N LYS A 18 -29.63 -10.97 -10.99
CA LYS A 18 -29.56 -9.94 -12.06
C LYS A 18 -29.43 -10.54 -13.45
N LEU A 19 -30.07 -9.90 -14.43
CA LEU A 19 -30.02 -10.26 -15.85
C LEU A 19 -28.79 -9.67 -16.55
N LEU A 20 -27.94 -10.53 -17.10
CA LEU A 20 -26.70 -10.16 -17.79
C LEU A 20 -26.74 -10.56 -19.27
N SER A 21 -26.54 -9.61 -20.18
CA SER A 21 -26.26 -9.90 -21.58
C SER A 21 -24.79 -10.30 -21.75
N VAL A 22 -24.52 -11.58 -21.96
CA VAL A 22 -23.16 -12.14 -22.03
C VAL A 22 -22.49 -11.74 -23.35
N LYS A 23 -21.32 -11.11 -23.24
CA LYS A 23 -20.48 -10.68 -24.38
C LYS A 23 -19.20 -11.50 -24.52
N ASN A 24 -18.73 -12.12 -23.44
CA ASN A 24 -17.57 -13.02 -23.46
C ASN A 24 -17.83 -14.29 -22.63
N PRO A 25 -18.34 -15.37 -23.27
CA PRO A 25 -18.65 -16.63 -22.60
C PRO A 25 -17.42 -17.30 -21.98
N ALA A 26 -16.25 -17.17 -22.61
CA ALA A 26 -15.01 -17.76 -22.09
C ALA A 26 -14.54 -17.08 -20.80
N ALA A 27 -14.64 -15.74 -20.72
CA ALA A 27 -14.35 -15.01 -19.48
C ALA A 27 -15.34 -15.36 -18.37
N LEU A 28 -16.64 -15.51 -18.70
CA LEU A 28 -17.65 -15.96 -17.75
C LEU A 28 -17.31 -17.37 -17.21
N GLN A 29 -16.95 -18.30 -18.09
CA GLN A 29 -16.61 -19.67 -17.73
C GLN A 29 -15.39 -19.74 -16.80
N PHE A 30 -14.31 -19.01 -17.11
CA PHE A 30 -13.12 -18.91 -16.25
C PHE A 30 -13.49 -18.45 -14.82
N LEU A 31 -14.30 -17.42 -14.70
CA LEU A 31 -14.69 -16.88 -13.39
C LEU A 31 -15.59 -17.84 -12.60
N THR A 32 -16.51 -18.53 -13.27
CA THR A 32 -17.35 -19.55 -12.62
C THR A 32 -16.58 -20.78 -12.14
N GLN A 33 -15.48 -21.15 -12.81
CA GLN A 33 -14.62 -22.28 -12.40
C GLN A 33 -13.75 -21.95 -11.18
N THR A 34 -13.37 -20.68 -10.98
CA THR A 34 -12.54 -20.26 -9.84
C THR A 34 -13.27 -20.20 -8.49
N GLY A 35 -14.58 -20.47 -8.45
CA GLY A 35 -15.37 -20.51 -7.21
C GLY A 35 -15.46 -19.16 -6.47
N ALA A 36 -15.10 -18.05 -7.14
CA ALA A 36 -15.16 -16.72 -6.55
C ALA A 36 -16.62 -16.23 -6.51
N PRO A 37 -17.24 -16.01 -5.33
CA PRO A 37 -18.56 -15.38 -5.26
C PRO A 37 -18.44 -13.94 -5.78
N GLY A 38 -19.07 -13.67 -6.93
CA GLY A 38 -19.02 -12.38 -7.62
C GLY A 38 -20.12 -11.43 -7.16
N ILE A 39 -19.74 -10.16 -6.92
CA ILE A 39 -20.67 -9.03 -6.86
C ILE A 39 -20.67 -8.36 -8.24
N TYR A 40 -21.84 -8.01 -8.76
CA TYR A 40 -22.04 -7.54 -10.14
C TYR A 40 -22.23 -6.03 -10.17
N TYR A 41 -21.38 -5.30 -10.91
CA TYR A 41 -21.43 -3.84 -10.99
C TYR A 41 -21.96 -3.34 -12.34
N ASN A 42 -22.85 -2.35 -12.29
CA ASN A 42 -23.30 -1.60 -13.45
C ASN A 42 -22.48 -0.31 -13.54
N THR A 43 -21.75 -0.09 -14.64
CA THR A 43 -21.09 1.18 -14.92
C THR A 43 -21.52 1.69 -16.30
N PRO A 44 -22.30 2.77 -16.40
CA PRO A 44 -22.52 3.45 -17.67
C PRO A 44 -21.32 4.35 -17.98
N PHE A 45 -20.27 3.80 -18.60
CA PHE A 45 -19.22 4.62 -19.22
C PHE A 45 -19.37 4.54 -20.74
N LYS A 46 -20.12 5.49 -21.33
CA LYS A 46 -20.38 5.57 -22.79
C LYS A 46 -20.52 4.19 -23.46
N SER A 47 -21.51 3.42 -23.00
CA SER A 47 -21.92 2.08 -23.49
C SER A 47 -21.00 0.87 -23.22
N MET A 48 -20.04 0.93 -22.30
CA MET A 48 -19.19 -0.22 -21.94
C MET A 48 -19.26 -0.55 -20.43
N SER A 49 -19.93 -1.65 -20.09
CA SER A 49 -20.06 -2.15 -18.72
C SER A 49 -18.80 -2.95 -18.32
N ILE A 50 -17.99 -2.48 -17.38
CA ILE A 50 -16.74 -3.17 -17.00
C ILE A 50 -16.93 -3.96 -15.70
N PHE A 51 -16.37 -5.17 -15.66
CA PHE A 51 -16.37 -6.07 -14.51
C PHE A 51 -15.24 -5.72 -13.53
N CYS A 52 -15.55 -5.50 -12.25
CA CYS A 52 -14.55 -5.39 -11.19
C CYS A 52 -14.97 -6.26 -9.99
N LEU A 53 -14.11 -7.17 -9.54
CA LEU A 53 -14.33 -7.99 -8.34
C LEU A 53 -14.01 -7.19 -7.07
N ALA A 54 -14.99 -6.45 -6.55
CA ALA A 54 -14.94 -5.92 -5.20
C ALA A 54 -16.01 -6.59 -4.32
N ARG A 55 -15.63 -6.91 -3.08
CA ARG A 55 -16.54 -7.25 -2.00
C ARG A 55 -16.28 -6.16 -0.98
N SER A 56 -17.21 -5.22 -0.79
CA SER A 56 -17.19 -4.34 0.37
C SER A 56 -18.63 -4.16 0.87
N PRO A 57 -18.98 -4.73 2.04
CA PRO A 57 -20.33 -4.68 2.59
C PRO A 57 -20.53 -3.48 3.52
N SER A 58 -19.96 -2.31 3.23
CA SER A 58 -20.19 -1.11 4.07
C SER A 58 -20.98 -0.04 3.34
N GLU A 59 -22.13 0.34 3.90
CA GLU A 59 -23.01 1.45 3.49
C GLU A 59 -22.37 2.86 3.67
N ARG A 60 -21.04 2.93 3.82
CA ARG A 60 -20.30 4.15 4.21
C ARG A 60 -19.36 4.69 3.13
N HIS A 61 -19.46 4.22 1.88
CA HIS A 61 -18.59 4.70 0.80
C HIS A 61 -19.14 5.99 0.18
N THR A 62 -18.40 7.09 0.34
CA THR A 62 -18.70 8.43 -0.22
C THR A 62 -18.36 8.58 -1.71
N CYS A 63 -17.63 7.62 -2.28
CA CYS A 63 -17.05 7.67 -3.61
C CYS A 63 -17.80 6.72 -4.56
N THR A 64 -18.14 7.16 -5.79
CA THR A 64 -18.79 6.27 -6.78
C THR A 64 -17.81 5.26 -7.36
N ILE A 65 -18.31 4.20 -7.99
CA ILE A 65 -17.43 3.23 -8.69
C ILE A 65 -16.65 3.92 -9.81
N HIS A 66 -17.24 4.95 -10.45
CA HIS A 66 -16.58 5.76 -11.46
C HIS A 66 -15.42 6.55 -10.87
N ASP A 67 -15.60 7.16 -9.71
CA ASP A 67 -14.57 7.92 -9.02
C ASP A 67 -13.41 7.02 -8.58
N ALA A 68 -13.72 5.84 -8.03
CA ALA A 68 -12.72 4.84 -7.69
C ALA A 68 -11.96 4.34 -8.92
N PHE A 69 -12.68 4.02 -10.00
CA PHE A 69 -12.06 3.61 -11.26
C PHE A 69 -11.13 4.70 -11.80
N ALA A 70 -11.56 5.96 -11.83
CA ALA A 70 -10.74 7.08 -12.26
C ALA A 70 -9.50 7.27 -11.37
N ALA A 71 -9.62 7.07 -10.06
CA ALA A 71 -8.51 7.19 -9.12
C ALA A 71 -7.42 6.12 -9.35
N PHE A 72 -7.81 4.87 -9.67
CA PHE A 72 -6.85 3.78 -9.93
C PHE A 72 -6.33 3.75 -11.38
N HIS A 73 -6.96 4.49 -12.31
CA HIS A 73 -6.67 4.41 -13.74
C HIS A 73 -6.43 5.81 -14.35
N PRO A 74 -5.25 6.41 -14.12
CA PRO A 74 -4.93 7.76 -14.56
C PRO A 74 -4.89 7.92 -16.10
N ASP A 75 -4.65 6.83 -16.85
CA ASP A 75 -4.80 6.79 -18.31
C ASP A 75 -5.91 5.81 -18.73
N PRO A 76 -7.16 6.32 -18.88
CA PRO A 76 -8.29 5.50 -19.30
C PRO A 76 -8.12 4.90 -20.71
N ASN A 77 -7.36 5.56 -21.59
CA ASN A 77 -7.15 5.10 -22.96
C ASN A 77 -6.21 3.90 -23.00
N PHE A 78 -5.16 3.92 -22.19
CA PHE A 78 -4.29 2.78 -22.00
C PHE A 78 -5.05 1.59 -21.41
N VAL A 79 -5.78 1.81 -20.32
CA VAL A 79 -6.51 0.75 -19.62
C VAL A 79 -7.57 0.10 -20.53
N ARG A 80 -8.26 0.90 -21.35
CA ARG A 80 -9.27 0.40 -22.32
C ARG A 80 -8.73 -0.71 -23.24
N LYS A 81 -7.44 -0.70 -23.58
CA LYS A 81 -6.81 -1.75 -24.40
C LYS A 81 -6.89 -3.13 -23.75
N PHE A 82 -6.91 -3.19 -22.42
CA PHE A 82 -6.93 -4.42 -21.63
C PHE A 82 -8.33 -4.78 -21.10
N LEU A 83 -9.30 -3.86 -21.19
CA LEU A 83 -10.65 -4.09 -20.64
C LEU A 83 -11.54 -4.94 -21.55
N LYS A 84 -11.31 -4.93 -22.87
CA LYS A 84 -12.17 -5.66 -23.82
C LYS A 84 -12.20 -7.18 -23.54
N PRO A 85 -11.07 -7.86 -23.25
CA PRO A 85 -11.10 -9.27 -22.84
C PRO A 85 -11.83 -9.52 -21.50
N LEU A 86 -11.81 -8.53 -20.60
CA LEU A 86 -12.43 -8.61 -19.26
C LEU A 86 -13.94 -8.30 -19.26
N LEU A 87 -14.49 -7.87 -20.41
CA LEU A 87 -15.91 -7.58 -20.59
C LEU A 87 -16.73 -8.87 -20.65
N ILE A 88 -17.29 -9.27 -19.51
CA ILE A 88 -18.14 -10.47 -19.43
C ILE A 88 -19.50 -10.22 -20.06
N GLY A 89 -20.09 -9.05 -19.82
CA GLY A 89 -21.43 -8.73 -20.27
C GLY A 89 -21.91 -7.35 -19.83
N ALA A 90 -23.08 -6.95 -20.30
CA ALA A 90 -23.76 -5.72 -19.88
C ALA A 90 -25.02 -6.06 -19.07
N LEU A 91 -25.23 -5.35 -17.97
CA LEU A 91 -26.48 -5.45 -17.21
C LEU A 91 -27.63 -4.87 -18.04
N ALA A 92 -28.83 -5.44 -17.91
CA ALA A 92 -30.01 -4.89 -18.55
C ALA A 92 -30.28 -3.46 -18.03
N PRO A 93 -30.81 -2.53 -18.86
CA PRO A 93 -31.08 -1.15 -18.43
C PRO A 93 -32.01 -1.03 -17.22
N THR A 94 -32.86 -2.04 -17.00
CA THR A 94 -33.80 -2.15 -15.89
C THR A 94 -33.16 -2.61 -14.58
N GLU A 95 -31.90 -3.07 -14.61
CA GLU A 95 -31.19 -3.54 -13.43
C GLU A 95 -30.67 -2.36 -12.60
N PRO A 96 -31.06 -2.26 -11.32
CA PRO A 96 -30.62 -1.18 -10.44
C PRO A 96 -29.10 -1.20 -10.26
N SER A 97 -28.48 -0.02 -10.22
CA SER A 97 -27.04 0.12 -9.93
C SER A 97 -26.72 -0.41 -8.53
N GLN A 98 -25.56 -1.03 -8.32
CA GLN A 98 -25.16 -1.39 -6.96
C GLN A 98 -24.70 -0.20 -6.11
N ASP A 99 -24.69 1.01 -6.66
CA ASP A 99 -24.48 2.23 -5.89
C ASP A 99 -25.74 2.67 -5.09
N HIS A 100 -26.89 1.98 -5.25
CA HIS A 100 -28.09 2.27 -4.47
C HIS A 100 -27.88 1.95 -2.98
N GLY A 101 -27.98 2.99 -2.13
CA GLY A 101 -27.68 2.96 -0.70
C GLY A 101 -26.65 4.01 -0.27
N LYS A 102 -25.92 4.62 -1.22
CA LYS A 102 -25.02 5.75 -0.92
C LYS A 102 -25.83 7.01 -0.62
N ASN A 103 -25.46 7.69 0.47
CA ASN A 103 -26.06 8.98 0.81
C ASN A 103 -25.72 10.01 -0.28
N THR A 104 -26.74 10.44 -1.02
CA THR A 104 -26.59 11.35 -2.17
C THR A 104 -25.94 12.68 -1.77
N ALA A 105 -26.26 13.21 -0.58
CA ALA A 105 -25.65 14.44 -0.09
C ALA A 105 -24.14 14.26 0.10
N LEU A 106 -23.69 13.14 0.70
CA LEU A 106 -22.27 12.86 0.88
C LEU A 106 -21.52 12.70 -0.45
N VAL A 107 -22.15 12.10 -1.46
CA VAL A 107 -21.55 11.95 -2.79
C VAL A 107 -21.38 13.33 -3.46
N GLN A 108 -22.41 14.18 -3.38
CA GLN A 108 -22.37 15.54 -3.91
C GLN A 108 -21.33 16.40 -3.19
N ASP A 109 -21.26 16.32 -1.85
CA ASP A 109 -20.26 17.03 -1.05
C ASP A 109 -18.84 16.60 -1.43
N PHE A 110 -18.60 15.30 -1.62
CA PHE A 110 -17.30 14.78 -2.05
C PHE A 110 -16.91 15.28 -3.45
N GLN A 111 -17.85 15.28 -4.39
CA GLN A 111 -17.63 15.80 -5.74
C GLN A 111 -17.33 17.30 -5.72
N ALA A 112 -18.10 18.09 -4.96
CA ALA A 112 -17.87 19.52 -4.81
C ALA A 112 -16.49 19.83 -4.21
N LEU A 113 -16.08 19.06 -3.19
CA LEU A 113 -14.75 19.16 -2.59
C LEU A 113 -13.65 18.83 -3.61
N ARG A 114 -13.79 17.71 -4.34
CA ARG A 114 -12.84 17.31 -5.37
C ARG A 114 -12.67 18.40 -6.43
N ASP A 115 -13.78 18.92 -6.95
CA ASP A 115 -13.76 19.95 -7.97
C ASP A 115 -13.10 21.24 -7.44
N HIS A 116 -13.34 21.59 -6.19
CA HIS A 116 -12.66 22.73 -5.54
C HIS A 116 -11.14 22.50 -5.46
N VAL A 117 -10.69 21.36 -4.96
CA VAL A 117 -9.26 21.00 -4.85
C VAL A 117 -8.57 20.94 -6.22
N GLU A 118 -9.26 20.44 -7.26
CA GLU A 118 -8.76 20.42 -8.64
C GLU A 118 -8.66 21.84 -9.22
N ARG A 119 -9.65 22.71 -9.02
CA ARG A 119 -9.64 24.10 -9.49
C ARG A 119 -8.53 24.93 -8.85
N GLU A 120 -8.32 24.80 -7.54
CA GLU A 120 -7.24 25.46 -6.80
C GLU A 120 -5.85 24.91 -7.18
N GLY A 121 -5.79 23.83 -7.96
CA GLY A 121 -4.55 23.23 -8.43
C GLY A 121 -3.77 22.49 -7.35
N PHE A 122 -4.40 22.12 -6.23
CA PHE A 122 -3.76 21.37 -5.15
C PHE A 122 -3.32 19.96 -5.58
N LEU A 123 -3.92 19.40 -6.64
CA LEU A 123 -3.48 18.12 -7.22
C LEU A 123 -2.31 18.26 -8.21
N ARG A 124 -1.79 19.47 -8.45
CA ARG A 124 -0.65 19.69 -9.35
C ARG A 124 0.66 19.62 -8.57
N ALA A 125 1.45 18.58 -8.82
CA ALA A 125 2.78 18.46 -8.25
C ALA A 125 3.71 19.60 -8.67
N ARG A 126 4.44 20.15 -7.71
CA ARG A 126 5.48 21.17 -7.91
C ARG A 126 6.83 20.49 -7.99
N LEU A 127 7.36 20.29 -9.21
CA LEU A 127 8.62 19.58 -9.41
C LEU A 127 9.79 20.17 -8.63
N LEU A 128 9.85 21.51 -8.51
CA LEU A 128 10.88 22.18 -7.71
C LEU A 128 10.86 21.73 -6.24
N PHE A 129 9.69 21.57 -5.64
CA PHE A 129 9.57 21.09 -4.26
C PHE A 129 10.16 19.68 -4.12
N PHE A 130 9.79 18.76 -5.01
CA PHE A 130 10.30 17.38 -4.99
C PHE A 130 11.80 17.30 -5.31
N SER A 131 12.32 18.16 -6.18
CA SER A 131 13.75 18.27 -6.46
C SER A 131 14.53 18.78 -5.25
N LEU A 132 14.04 19.83 -4.57
CA LEU A 132 14.64 20.33 -3.33
C LEU A 132 14.53 19.30 -2.20
N TYR A 133 13.43 18.54 -2.15
CA TYR A 133 13.25 17.48 -1.17
C TYR A 133 14.27 16.36 -1.36
N LEU A 134 14.46 15.89 -2.60
CA LEU A 134 15.52 14.94 -2.93
C LEU A 134 16.91 15.51 -2.63
N GLY A 135 17.16 16.77 -2.98
CA GLY A 135 18.41 17.47 -2.68
C GLY A 135 18.70 17.54 -1.19
N HIS A 136 17.68 17.77 -0.36
CA HIS A 136 17.80 17.78 1.10
C HIS A 136 18.17 16.41 1.67
N ILE A 137 17.57 15.32 1.17
CA ILE A 137 17.93 13.94 1.56
C ILE A 137 19.40 13.67 1.24
N LEU A 138 19.84 13.98 0.01
CA LEU A 138 21.23 13.77 -0.41
C LEU A 138 22.21 14.66 0.38
N LEU A 139 21.81 15.89 0.71
CA LEU A 139 22.59 16.80 1.54
C LEU A 139 22.78 16.23 2.95
N LEU A 140 21.74 15.67 3.56
CA LEU A 140 21.85 15.02 4.88
C LEU A 140 22.82 13.83 4.84
N GLU A 141 22.75 12.97 3.82
CA GLU A 141 23.71 11.87 3.66
C GLU A 141 25.15 12.37 3.48
N ALA A 142 25.35 13.38 2.64
CA ALA A 142 26.66 13.97 2.39
C ALA A 142 27.25 14.66 3.64
N LEU A 143 26.44 15.39 4.39
CA LEU A 143 26.86 16.04 5.63
C LEU A 143 27.16 15.02 6.73
N ALA A 144 26.37 13.95 6.86
CA ALA A 144 26.63 12.88 7.81
C ALA A 144 28.00 12.21 7.58
N LEU A 145 28.33 11.93 6.32
CA LEU A 145 29.63 11.41 5.93
C LEU A 145 30.74 12.46 6.11
N GLY A 146 30.49 13.70 5.67
CA GLY A 146 31.45 14.82 5.77
C GLY A 146 31.85 15.14 7.22
N LEU A 147 30.91 15.05 8.17
CA LEU A 147 31.19 15.20 9.60
C LEU A 147 32.26 14.23 10.09
N LEU A 148 32.17 12.96 9.68
CA LEU A 148 33.14 11.94 10.07
C LEU A 148 34.49 12.15 9.38
N TRP A 149 34.50 12.60 8.13
CA TRP A 149 35.74 12.89 7.41
C TRP A 149 36.52 14.06 8.02
N VAL A 150 35.84 15.12 8.44
CA VAL A 150 36.49 16.34 8.94
C VAL A 150 36.89 16.19 10.41
N TRP A 151 36.04 15.58 11.23
CA TRP A 151 36.23 15.55 12.69
C TRP A 151 36.47 14.15 13.28
N GLY A 152 36.50 13.10 12.44
CA GLY A 152 36.73 11.72 12.87
C GLY A 152 35.53 11.11 13.60
N THR A 153 35.80 10.11 14.43
CA THR A 153 34.78 9.37 15.18
C THR A 153 34.77 9.77 16.66
N SER A 154 33.59 10.05 17.18
CA SER A 154 33.31 10.19 18.62
C SER A 154 31.87 9.78 18.88
N TRP A 155 31.49 9.52 20.13
CA TRP A 155 30.12 9.15 20.47
C TRP A 155 29.10 10.22 20.06
N SER A 156 29.40 11.50 20.31
CA SER A 156 28.51 12.60 19.94
C SER A 156 28.38 12.75 18.41
N LEU A 157 29.49 12.68 17.67
CA LEU A 157 29.47 12.77 16.20
C LEU A 157 28.77 11.56 15.57
N THR A 158 28.96 10.36 16.13
CA THR A 158 28.31 9.13 15.64
C THR A 158 26.80 9.19 15.86
N LEU A 159 26.35 9.71 17.01
CA LEU A 159 24.93 9.92 17.28
C LEU A 159 24.32 10.98 16.35
N LEU A 160 25.02 12.09 16.12
CA LEU A 160 24.58 13.12 15.17
C LEU A 160 24.49 12.58 13.74
N CYS A 161 25.52 11.84 13.29
CA CYS A 161 25.55 11.14 12.01
C CYS A 161 24.34 10.19 11.87
N SER A 162 24.10 9.37 12.90
CA SER A 162 22.96 8.44 12.94
C SER A 162 21.62 9.17 12.84
N LEU A 163 21.45 10.32 13.51
CA LEU A 163 20.23 11.12 13.46
C LEU A 163 19.98 11.72 12.06
N MET A 164 21.03 12.24 11.43
CA MET A 164 20.95 12.79 10.07
C MET A 164 20.61 11.70 9.05
N LEU A 165 21.26 10.54 9.16
CA LEU A 165 20.97 9.39 8.31
C LEU A 165 19.55 8.88 8.53
N ALA A 166 19.10 8.70 9.77
CA ALA A 166 17.74 8.25 10.09
C ALA A 166 16.68 9.23 9.55
N THR A 167 16.94 10.54 9.65
CA THR A 167 16.07 11.57 9.08
C THR A 167 16.02 11.47 7.55
N SER A 168 17.17 11.33 6.89
CA SER A 168 17.24 11.14 5.44
C SER A 168 16.48 9.88 4.99
N GLN A 169 16.60 8.78 5.75
CA GLN A 169 15.94 7.51 5.46
C GLN A 169 14.42 7.62 5.59
N ALA A 170 13.93 8.26 6.66
CA ALA A 170 12.51 8.49 6.86
C ALA A 170 11.92 9.38 5.75
N GLN A 171 12.63 10.44 5.38
CA GLN A 171 12.24 11.33 4.29
C GLN A 171 12.24 10.60 2.93
N ALA A 172 13.25 9.78 2.65
CA ALA A 172 13.31 8.94 1.46
C ALA A 172 12.12 7.95 1.39
N SER A 173 11.64 7.43 2.53
CA SER A 173 10.45 6.57 2.60
C SER A 173 9.19 7.28 2.11
N TRP A 174 9.00 8.55 2.47
CA TRP A 174 7.89 9.38 1.99
C TRP A 174 8.06 9.78 0.53
N LEU A 175 9.27 10.20 0.13
CA LEU A 175 9.53 10.62 -1.24
C LEU A 175 9.33 9.46 -2.23
N GLN A 176 9.81 8.26 -1.91
CA GLN A 176 9.56 7.09 -2.77
C GLN A 176 8.08 6.72 -2.82
N HIS A 177 7.33 6.93 -1.72
CA HIS A 177 5.89 6.65 -1.66
C HIS A 177 5.13 7.52 -2.67
N ASP A 178 5.46 8.81 -2.73
CA ASP A 178 4.86 9.75 -3.69
C ASP A 178 5.18 9.36 -5.14
N PHE A 179 6.43 8.95 -5.41
CA PHE A 179 6.77 8.38 -6.72
C PHE A 179 6.00 7.07 -7.00
N GLY A 180 5.83 6.19 -6.02
CA GLY A 180 5.06 4.95 -6.15
C GLY A 180 3.58 5.16 -6.45
N HIS A 181 3.00 6.25 -5.93
CA HIS A 181 1.64 6.70 -6.25
C HIS A 181 1.52 7.45 -7.58
N LEU A 182 2.61 7.62 -8.31
CA LEU A 182 2.65 8.34 -9.59
C LEU A 182 2.21 9.81 -9.46
N SER A 183 2.36 10.41 -8.27
CA SER A 183 1.81 11.74 -7.98
C SER A 183 2.72 12.89 -8.43
N VAL A 184 3.99 12.63 -8.72
CA VAL A 184 4.99 13.69 -8.96
C VAL A 184 5.11 14.06 -10.45
N PHE A 185 5.34 13.08 -11.33
CA PHE A 185 5.47 13.32 -12.76
C PHE A 185 4.20 12.97 -13.53
N LYS A 186 3.92 13.72 -14.60
CA LYS A 186 2.84 13.41 -15.54
C LYS A 186 3.05 12.06 -16.25
N LYS A 187 4.30 11.71 -16.55
CA LYS A 187 4.67 10.45 -17.20
C LYS A 187 5.07 9.43 -16.13
N SER A 188 4.33 8.33 -16.03
CA SER A 188 4.55 7.27 -15.05
C SER A 188 5.98 6.71 -15.06
N SER A 189 6.63 6.64 -16.23
CA SER A 189 8.01 6.14 -16.34
C SER A 189 9.01 6.92 -15.47
N TRP A 190 8.86 8.25 -15.36
CA TRP A 190 9.76 9.07 -14.54
C TRP A 190 9.54 8.84 -13.06
N ASN A 191 8.29 8.67 -12.63
CA ASN A 191 7.97 8.26 -11.27
C ASN A 191 8.61 6.91 -10.93
N HIS A 192 8.48 5.90 -11.80
CA HIS A 192 9.08 4.60 -11.53
C HIS A 192 10.61 4.61 -11.49
N VAL A 193 11.27 5.39 -12.36
CA VAL A 193 12.73 5.53 -12.33
C VAL A 193 13.18 6.17 -11.02
N LEU A 194 12.57 7.29 -10.61
CA LEU A 194 12.95 7.94 -9.35
C LEU A 194 12.52 7.14 -8.13
N GLN A 195 11.41 6.41 -8.18
CA GLN A 195 11.04 5.47 -7.12
C GLN A 195 12.14 4.43 -6.93
N LYS A 196 12.57 3.75 -8.00
CA LYS A 196 13.64 2.74 -7.95
C LYS A 196 14.95 3.32 -7.45
N PHE A 197 15.29 4.53 -7.85
CA PHE A 197 16.45 5.23 -7.31
C PHE A 197 16.31 5.50 -5.80
N VAL A 198 15.21 6.10 -5.34
CA VAL A 198 15.06 6.47 -3.93
C VAL A 198 14.93 5.24 -3.03
N ILE A 199 14.03 4.29 -3.31
CA ILE A 199 13.88 3.09 -2.47
C ILE A 199 15.04 2.09 -2.64
N GLY A 200 15.61 2.00 -3.84
CA GLY A 200 16.68 1.06 -4.15
C GLY A 200 18.05 1.61 -3.79
N HIS A 201 18.50 2.69 -4.43
CA HIS A 201 19.83 3.26 -4.22
C HIS A 201 20.01 3.98 -2.88
N LEU A 202 18.97 4.64 -2.37
CA LEU A 202 19.09 5.41 -1.12
C LEU A 202 18.64 4.62 0.11
N LYS A 203 17.83 3.55 -0.03
CA LYS A 203 17.36 2.76 1.12
C LYS A 203 17.68 1.26 1.08
N GLY A 204 18.08 0.70 -0.05
CA GLY A 204 18.39 -0.73 -0.15
C GLY A 204 17.18 -1.66 -0.18
N ALA A 205 16.06 -1.22 -0.78
CA ALA A 205 14.81 -1.99 -0.89
C ALA A 205 14.24 -2.00 -2.32
N SER A 206 13.24 -2.86 -2.59
CA SER A 206 12.65 -3.02 -3.93
C SER A 206 11.38 -2.19 -4.13
N ALA A 207 11.37 -1.40 -5.21
CA ALA A 207 10.18 -0.68 -5.66
C ALA A 207 9.08 -1.63 -6.11
N ASN A 208 9.42 -2.73 -6.79
CA ASN A 208 8.45 -3.72 -7.25
C ASN A 208 7.80 -4.46 -6.08
N TRP A 209 8.58 -4.85 -5.06
CA TRP A 209 8.03 -5.42 -3.82
C TRP A 209 7.10 -4.45 -3.10
N TRP A 210 7.55 -3.20 -2.93
CA TRP A 210 6.75 -2.15 -2.27
C TRP A 210 5.45 -1.90 -3.02
N ASN A 211 5.51 -1.64 -4.33
CA ASN A 211 4.32 -1.42 -5.17
C ASN A 211 3.36 -2.62 -5.12
N HIS A 212 3.88 -3.85 -5.23
CA HIS A 212 3.04 -5.04 -5.19
C HIS A 212 2.23 -5.16 -3.89
N ARG A 213 2.86 -4.90 -2.74
CA ARG A 213 2.17 -4.93 -1.45
C ARG A 213 1.24 -3.73 -1.27
N HIS A 214 1.75 -2.53 -1.54
CA HIS A 214 1.05 -1.28 -1.34
C HIS A 214 -0.22 -1.18 -2.19
N PHE A 215 -0.18 -1.67 -3.44
CA PHE A 215 -1.37 -1.74 -4.29
C PHE A 215 -2.43 -2.69 -3.72
N GLN A 216 -2.04 -3.80 -3.08
CA GLN A 216 -2.99 -4.70 -2.42
C GLN A 216 -3.62 -4.05 -1.20
N HIS A 217 -2.82 -3.39 -0.37
CA HIS A 217 -3.29 -2.60 0.77
C HIS A 217 -4.31 -1.56 0.31
N HIS A 218 -4.00 -0.72 -0.67
CA HIS A 218 -4.93 0.31 -1.16
C HIS A 218 -6.17 -0.25 -1.88
N ALA A 219 -6.07 -1.42 -2.50
CA ALA A 219 -7.22 -2.04 -3.15
C ALA A 219 -8.26 -2.55 -2.13
N LYS A 220 -7.81 -3.14 -1.00
CA LYS A 220 -8.69 -3.71 0.03
C LYS A 220 -8.10 -3.50 1.44
N PRO A 221 -8.02 -2.25 1.91
CA PRO A 221 -7.35 -1.94 3.16
C PRO A 221 -8.10 -2.53 4.36
N ASN A 222 -7.36 -2.99 5.37
CA ASN A 222 -7.89 -3.53 6.61
C ASN A 222 -8.84 -4.74 6.44
N VAL A 223 -8.69 -5.49 5.35
CA VAL A 223 -9.44 -6.73 5.11
C VAL A 223 -8.51 -7.93 5.30
N PHE A 224 -8.79 -8.75 6.32
CA PHE A 224 -8.04 -9.97 6.59
C PHE A 224 -7.90 -10.85 5.34
N SER A 225 -6.71 -11.45 5.18
CA SER A 225 -6.33 -12.28 4.03
C SER A 225 -6.27 -11.57 2.68
N LYS A 226 -6.57 -10.26 2.61
CA LYS A 226 -6.48 -9.44 1.38
C LYS A 226 -5.48 -8.30 1.51
N ASP A 227 -5.43 -7.68 2.67
CA ASP A 227 -4.45 -6.66 2.99
C ASP A 227 -3.18 -7.33 3.57
N PRO A 228 -2.03 -7.23 2.89
CA PRO A 228 -0.77 -7.81 3.38
C PRO A 228 -0.24 -7.12 4.64
N ASP A 229 -0.67 -5.89 4.94
CA ASP A 229 -0.11 -5.08 6.03
C ASP A 229 -0.66 -5.46 7.41
N ILE A 230 -1.84 -6.08 7.45
CA ILE A 230 -2.45 -6.62 8.67
C ILE A 230 -2.34 -8.15 8.77
N ASN A 231 -1.63 -8.79 7.83
CA ASN A 231 -1.36 -10.22 7.87
C ASN A 231 -0.07 -10.51 8.67
N SER A 232 -0.03 -10.07 9.92
CA SER A 232 1.09 -10.31 10.84
C SER A 232 1.16 -11.79 11.21
N LEU A 233 2.35 -12.40 11.14
CA LEU A 233 2.70 -13.82 11.37
C LEU A 233 2.23 -14.45 12.72
N HIS A 234 0.94 -14.39 13.03
CA HIS A 234 0.34 -14.80 14.31
C HIS A 234 0.96 -14.13 15.56
N VAL A 235 1.83 -13.13 15.40
CA VAL A 235 2.48 -12.41 16.50
C VAL A 235 1.48 -11.49 17.20
N PHE A 236 0.58 -10.88 16.42
CA PHE A 236 -0.43 -9.96 16.90
C PHE A 236 -1.82 -10.42 16.48
N VAL A 237 -2.82 -10.03 17.27
CA VAL A 237 -4.24 -10.13 16.91
C VAL A 237 -4.80 -8.72 16.80
N LEU A 238 -5.37 -8.41 15.64
CA LEU A 238 -5.75 -7.05 15.24
C LEU A 238 -7.27 -6.91 15.13
N GLY A 239 -7.77 -5.73 15.46
CA GLY A 239 -9.21 -5.40 15.40
C GLY A 239 -10.09 -6.27 16.30
N ASP A 240 -11.40 -6.22 16.09
CA ASP A 240 -12.36 -6.84 17.01
C ASP A 240 -12.62 -8.33 16.71
N LYS A 241 -12.40 -8.75 15.45
CA LYS A 241 -12.78 -10.09 14.98
C LYS A 241 -11.72 -11.15 15.26
N GLN A 242 -10.46 -10.83 14.99
CA GLN A 242 -9.36 -11.79 15.08
C GLN A 242 -9.10 -12.28 16.51
N PRO A 243 -9.11 -11.43 17.56
CA PRO A 243 -8.95 -11.89 18.94
C PRO A 243 -10.05 -12.86 19.38
N VAL A 244 -11.30 -12.58 19.01
CA VAL A 244 -12.46 -13.44 19.32
C VAL A 244 -12.32 -14.79 18.61
N GLU A 245 -11.99 -14.78 17.32
CA GLU A 245 -11.79 -16.02 16.55
C GLU A 245 -10.67 -16.88 17.15
N TYR A 246 -9.56 -16.26 17.54
CA TYR A 246 -8.43 -16.96 18.17
C TYR A 246 -8.82 -17.54 19.54
N GLY A 247 -9.61 -16.80 20.31
CA GLY A 247 -10.18 -17.26 21.57
C GLY A 247 -11.07 -18.49 21.40
N ILE A 248 -12.02 -18.44 20.47
CA ILE A 248 -12.94 -19.56 20.16
C ILE A 248 -12.15 -20.79 19.68
N LYS A 249 -11.18 -20.59 18.79
CA LYS A 249 -10.32 -21.66 18.26
C LYS A 249 -9.24 -22.12 19.24
N LYS A 250 -9.14 -21.49 20.42
CA LYS A 250 -8.11 -21.74 21.44
C LYS A 250 -6.68 -21.68 20.87
N MET A 251 -6.42 -20.80 19.90
CA MET A 251 -5.09 -20.63 19.30
C MET A 251 -4.18 -19.86 20.27
N LYS A 252 -3.08 -20.48 20.69
CA LYS A 252 -2.17 -19.94 21.73
C LYS A 252 -0.71 -19.85 21.27
N TYR A 253 -0.45 -19.14 20.16
CA TYR A 253 0.93 -18.94 19.67
C TYR A 253 1.71 -17.93 20.51
N MET A 254 1.05 -16.87 20.97
CA MET A 254 1.64 -15.77 21.75
C MET A 254 0.73 -15.37 22.92
N PRO A 255 1.25 -14.71 23.97
CA PRO A 255 0.45 -14.18 25.06
C PRO A 255 -0.31 -12.91 24.61
N TYR A 256 -1.39 -13.08 23.85
CA TYR A 256 -2.11 -11.96 23.20
C TYR A 256 -2.68 -10.91 24.17
N HIS A 257 -3.01 -11.29 25.41
CA HIS A 257 -3.44 -10.35 26.46
C HIS A 257 -2.33 -9.37 26.88
N HIS A 258 -1.06 -9.74 26.66
CA HIS A 258 0.12 -8.91 26.90
C HIS A 258 0.70 -8.29 25.61
N GLN A 259 -0.04 -8.32 24.49
CA GLN A 259 0.50 -7.82 23.21
C GLN A 259 0.97 -6.37 23.25
N HIS A 260 0.33 -5.53 24.06
CA HIS A 260 0.75 -4.14 24.28
C HIS A 260 2.16 -4.03 24.91
N GLN A 261 2.60 -5.03 25.69
CA GLN A 261 3.89 -5.02 26.37
C GLN A 261 5.04 -5.36 25.41
N TYR A 262 4.83 -6.33 24.52
CA TYR A 262 5.86 -6.74 23.55
C TYR A 262 5.71 -6.08 22.18
N PHE A 263 4.65 -5.30 21.93
CA PHE A 263 4.43 -4.63 20.65
C PHE A 263 5.62 -3.76 20.26
N PHE A 264 6.08 -2.87 21.15
CA PHE A 264 7.20 -1.97 20.85
C PHE A 264 8.55 -2.70 20.79
N LEU A 265 8.65 -3.87 21.42
CA LEU A 265 9.86 -4.70 21.40
C LEU A 265 9.94 -5.62 20.17
N ILE A 266 8.81 -6.03 19.60
CA ILE A 266 8.76 -7.01 18.50
C ILE A 266 8.28 -6.38 17.19
N GLY A 267 7.29 -5.49 17.23
CA GLY A 267 6.74 -4.85 16.03
C GLY A 267 7.77 -3.95 15.31
N PRO A 268 8.12 -2.77 15.87
CA PRO A 268 9.06 -1.84 15.26
C PRO A 268 10.45 -2.43 14.93
N PRO A 269 11.13 -3.18 15.82
CA PRO A 269 12.51 -3.59 15.58
C PRO A 269 12.69 -4.98 14.92
N LEU A 270 11.73 -5.91 15.04
CA LEU A 270 11.85 -7.28 14.50
C LEU A 270 10.93 -7.52 13.28
N LEU A 271 9.68 -7.06 13.34
CA LEU A 271 8.70 -7.34 12.28
C LEU A 271 8.90 -6.47 11.04
N ILE A 272 9.35 -5.21 11.20
CA ILE A 272 9.53 -4.30 10.08
C ILE A 272 10.88 -4.53 9.38
N PRO A 273 12.02 -4.58 10.09
CA PRO A 273 13.31 -4.67 9.44
C PRO A 273 13.63 -6.10 9.00
N VAL A 274 13.61 -7.08 9.91
CA VAL A 274 14.06 -8.44 9.59
C VAL A 274 13.12 -9.13 8.60
N TYR A 275 11.82 -9.14 8.90
CA TYR A 275 10.85 -9.85 8.06
C TYR A 275 10.69 -9.18 6.69
N PHE A 276 10.61 -7.86 6.59
CA PHE A 276 10.52 -7.22 5.28
C PHE A 276 11.83 -7.32 4.49
N HIS A 277 13.02 -7.25 5.10
CA HIS A 277 14.27 -7.47 4.36
C HIS A 277 14.33 -8.89 3.76
N ILE A 278 13.93 -9.91 4.53
CA ILE A 278 13.85 -11.29 4.02
C ILE A 278 12.83 -11.37 2.88
N GLN A 279 11.64 -10.75 3.03
CA GLN A 279 10.63 -10.75 1.96
C GLN A 279 11.10 -10.01 0.71
N ILE A 280 11.76 -8.86 0.86
CA ILE A 280 12.27 -8.03 -0.23
C ILE A 280 13.29 -8.84 -1.03
N LEU A 281 14.30 -9.42 -0.37
CA LEU A 281 15.30 -10.27 -1.02
C LEU A 281 14.65 -11.46 -1.69
N ARG A 282 13.80 -12.21 -0.96
CA ARG A 282 13.08 -13.36 -1.50
C ARG A 282 12.26 -12.99 -2.74
N THR A 283 11.59 -11.85 -2.72
CA THR A 283 10.77 -11.38 -3.86
C THR A 283 11.64 -11.03 -5.05
N MET A 284 12.74 -10.30 -4.84
CA MET A 284 13.65 -9.94 -5.92
C MET A 284 14.22 -11.18 -6.62
N PHE A 285 14.61 -12.21 -5.87
CA PHE A 285 15.10 -13.47 -6.45
C PHE A 285 13.99 -14.29 -7.13
N LEU A 286 12.86 -14.51 -6.45
CA LEU A 286 11.77 -15.35 -6.99
C LEU A 286 11.07 -14.73 -8.19
N ARG A 287 10.98 -13.39 -8.26
CA ARG A 287 10.38 -12.66 -9.39
C ARG A 287 11.40 -12.20 -10.42
N GLN A 288 12.68 -12.46 -10.18
CA GLN A 288 13.77 -12.05 -11.06
C GLN A 288 13.80 -10.53 -11.30
N ASP A 289 13.52 -9.73 -10.25
CA ASP A 289 13.54 -8.27 -10.29
C ASP A 289 15.00 -7.75 -10.23
N TRP A 290 15.82 -8.10 -11.23
CA TRP A 290 17.26 -7.83 -11.23
C TRP A 290 17.64 -6.35 -11.18
N VAL A 291 16.80 -5.48 -11.76
CA VAL A 291 17.00 -4.03 -11.72
C VAL A 291 16.87 -3.51 -10.29
N ASP A 292 15.88 -3.99 -9.54
CA ASP A 292 15.68 -3.62 -8.14
C ASP A 292 16.81 -4.18 -7.28
N LEU A 293 17.26 -5.40 -7.56
CA LEU A 293 18.41 -6.00 -6.90
C LEU A 293 19.68 -5.16 -7.13
N ALA A 294 19.95 -4.74 -8.37
CA ALA A 294 21.11 -3.91 -8.68
C ALA A 294 21.08 -2.57 -7.92
N TRP A 295 19.94 -1.89 -7.90
CA TRP A 295 19.77 -0.67 -7.12
C TRP A 295 19.95 -0.93 -5.62
N SER A 296 19.32 -1.96 -5.08
CA SER A 296 19.45 -2.34 -3.68
C SER A 296 20.90 -2.67 -3.31
N MET A 297 21.63 -3.40 -4.14
CA MET A 297 23.03 -3.75 -3.90
C MET A 297 23.93 -2.52 -3.95
N SER A 298 23.64 -1.56 -4.84
CA SER A 298 24.39 -0.31 -4.91
C SER A 298 24.29 0.52 -3.63
N PHE A 299 23.15 0.47 -2.92
CA PHE A 299 23.02 1.10 -1.60
C PHE A 299 23.96 0.48 -0.57
N TYR A 300 23.92 -0.84 -0.39
CA TYR A 300 24.74 -1.53 0.61
C TYR A 300 26.23 -1.39 0.29
N LEU A 301 26.62 -1.49 -0.99
CA LEU A 301 27.99 -1.29 -1.42
C LEU A 301 28.46 0.14 -1.10
N ARG A 302 27.70 1.15 -1.52
CA ARG A 302 27.99 2.56 -1.25
C ARG A 302 28.10 2.80 0.25
N PHE A 303 27.13 2.33 1.04
CA PHE A 303 27.09 2.54 2.49
C PHE A 303 28.33 1.93 3.16
N ILE A 304 28.65 0.66 2.86
CA ILE A 304 29.84 0.00 3.41
C ILE A 304 31.10 0.76 2.98
N CYS A 305 31.25 1.10 1.70
CA CYS A 305 32.43 1.85 1.23
C CYS A 305 32.60 3.21 1.92
N CYS A 306 31.51 3.95 2.18
CA CYS A 306 31.55 5.25 2.82
C CYS A 306 31.90 5.16 4.31
N TYR A 307 31.38 4.18 5.03
CA TYR A 307 31.47 4.10 6.50
C TYR A 307 32.52 3.11 7.02
N TYR A 308 33.01 2.20 6.17
CA TYR A 308 34.06 1.23 6.52
C TYR A 308 35.34 1.88 7.07
N PRO A 309 35.87 2.99 6.53
CA PRO A 309 37.09 3.62 7.06
C PRO A 309 36.95 4.10 8.52
N PHE A 310 35.72 4.38 8.97
CA PHE A 310 35.45 4.95 10.29
C PHE A 310 35.05 3.89 11.32
N PHE A 311 34.24 2.91 10.90
CA PHE A 311 33.61 1.94 11.81
C PHE A 311 33.99 0.48 11.51
N GLY A 312 34.79 0.22 10.46
CA GLY A 312 35.03 -1.12 9.95
C GLY A 312 33.76 -1.77 9.39
N PHE A 313 33.86 -3.05 9.01
CA PHE A 313 32.72 -3.78 8.44
C PHE A 313 31.57 -3.94 9.45
N PHE A 314 31.85 -4.49 10.64
CA PHE A 314 30.83 -4.75 11.65
C PHE A 314 30.21 -3.47 12.20
N GLY A 315 30.99 -2.40 12.38
CA GLY A 315 30.44 -1.12 12.83
C GLY A 315 29.59 -0.44 11.76
N SER A 316 29.95 -0.56 10.48
CA SER A 316 29.11 -0.06 9.37
C SER A 316 27.78 -0.83 9.27
N VAL A 317 27.81 -2.15 9.47
CA VAL A 317 26.61 -3.00 9.54
C VAL A 317 25.75 -2.64 10.77
N ALA A 318 26.37 -2.36 11.90
CA ALA A 318 25.65 -1.91 13.10
C ALA A 318 25.01 -0.54 12.88
N LEU A 319 25.71 0.40 12.25
CA LEU A 319 25.20 1.74 11.93
C LEU A 319 24.02 1.68 10.98
N ILE A 320 24.13 0.96 9.85
CA ILE A 320 23.02 0.84 8.90
C ILE A 320 21.82 0.13 9.53
N SER A 321 22.07 -0.89 10.37
CA SER A 321 21.00 -1.53 11.12
C SER A 321 20.33 -0.53 12.06
N PHE A 322 21.10 0.19 12.88
CA PHE A 322 20.53 1.20 13.77
C PHE A 322 19.71 2.26 13.02
N VAL A 323 20.24 2.80 11.92
CA VAL A 323 19.57 3.81 11.09
C VAL A 323 18.29 3.25 10.46
N SER A 324 18.33 2.07 9.85
CA SER A 324 17.18 1.42 9.20
C SER A 324 16.15 0.86 10.18
N HIS A 325 16.53 0.65 11.45
CA HIS A 325 15.64 0.17 12.52
C HIS A 325 15.21 1.31 13.47
N SER A 326 15.63 2.54 13.20
CA SER A 326 15.27 3.70 14.02
C SER A 326 13.77 4.01 13.88
N PHE A 327 13.15 4.40 14.99
CA PHE A 327 11.71 4.62 15.23
C PHE A 327 10.92 5.34 14.12
N ALA A 328 11.58 6.13 13.28
CA ALA A 328 10.98 6.93 12.22
C ALA A 328 10.38 6.07 11.08
N ASP A 329 11.05 5.00 10.62
CA ASP A 329 10.51 4.14 9.56
C ASP A 329 9.34 3.28 10.08
N SER A 330 9.34 2.93 11.38
CA SER A 330 8.27 2.15 12.02
C SER A 330 6.99 2.97 12.27
N LEU A 331 7.10 4.26 12.61
CA LEU A 331 5.94 5.14 12.79
C LEU A 331 5.18 5.39 11.48
N ILE A 332 5.87 5.33 10.33
CA ILE A 332 5.27 5.51 9.00
C ILE A 332 4.39 4.32 8.66
N VAL A 333 4.90 3.09 8.83
CA VAL A 333 4.13 1.85 8.65
C VAL A 333 2.96 1.79 9.65
N PHE A 334 3.19 2.23 10.89
CA PHE A 334 2.15 2.24 11.93
C PHE A 334 1.02 3.24 11.62
N LYS A 335 1.34 4.49 11.25
CA LYS A 335 0.31 5.48 10.86
C LYS A 335 -0.51 5.05 9.65
N LEU A 336 0.13 4.44 8.66
CA LEU A 336 -0.56 3.93 7.46
C LEU A 336 -1.49 2.75 7.79
N SER A 337 -1.09 1.88 8.72
CA SER A 337 -1.91 0.75 9.17
C SER A 337 -3.04 1.16 10.12
N THR A 338 -2.85 2.18 10.96
CA THR A 338 -3.84 2.60 11.98
C THR A 338 -4.85 3.63 11.51
N ALA A 339 -4.63 4.29 10.36
CA ALA A 339 -5.54 5.33 9.83
C ALA A 339 -6.97 4.81 9.53
N GLY A 340 -7.21 3.50 9.56
CA GLY A 340 -8.55 2.89 9.46
C GLY A 340 -9.07 2.22 10.74
N LEU A 341 -8.32 2.25 11.85
CA LEU A 341 -8.70 1.61 13.12
C LEU A 341 -9.40 2.56 14.10
N SER A 342 -9.37 3.88 13.86
CA SER A 342 -10.09 4.86 14.67
C SER A 342 -11.56 4.92 14.27
N ASN A 343 -12.39 4.04 14.82
CA ASN A 343 -13.79 4.39 15.01
C ASN A 343 -13.85 5.36 16.20
N PRO A 344 -14.32 6.61 16.05
CA PRO A 344 -14.65 7.41 17.20
C PRO A 344 -15.86 6.74 17.88
N VAL A 345 -15.64 6.14 19.05
CA VAL A 345 -16.73 5.84 19.97
C VAL A 345 -17.24 7.20 20.47
N PRO A 346 -18.54 7.54 20.30
CA PRO A 346 -19.08 8.76 20.88
C PRO A 346 -18.86 8.72 22.40
N GLY A 347 -18.00 9.59 22.92
CA GLY A 347 -17.66 9.68 24.36
C GLY A 347 -16.34 9.01 24.80
N GLY A 348 -15.53 8.46 23.89
CA GLY A 348 -14.24 7.83 24.22
C GLY A 348 -13.03 8.76 24.09
N ASN A 349 -12.08 8.66 25.03
CA ASN A 349 -10.83 9.42 25.05
C ASN A 349 -9.99 9.18 23.77
N PRO A 350 -9.52 10.24 23.06
CA PRO A 350 -8.81 10.12 21.77
C PRO A 350 -7.45 9.37 21.83
N PHE A 351 -6.98 8.97 23.01
CA PHE A 351 -5.78 8.14 23.21
C PHE A 351 -6.07 6.66 23.52
N GLY A 352 -7.33 6.23 23.48
CA GLY A 352 -7.74 4.85 23.77
C GLY A 352 -7.43 3.85 22.66
N LEU A 353 -6.15 3.64 22.32
CA LEU A 353 -5.74 2.59 21.36
C LEU A 353 -5.84 1.17 21.95
N PHE A 354 -6.08 1.04 23.26
CA PHE A 354 -6.31 -0.21 23.97
C PHE A 354 -7.21 0.04 25.19
N SER A 355 -8.52 0.19 25.00
CA SER A 355 -9.45 0.18 26.13
C SER A 355 -10.08 -1.20 26.26
N LEU A 356 -9.46 -2.06 27.07
CA LEU A 356 -10.18 -3.16 27.70
C LEU A 356 -10.73 -2.59 29.01
N GLN A 357 -12.05 -2.40 29.08
CA GLN A 357 -12.71 -2.29 30.39
C GLN A 357 -12.59 -3.64 31.12
N PRO A 358 -12.49 -3.60 32.47
CA PRO A 358 -11.95 -4.67 33.31
C PRO A 358 -12.64 -6.04 33.18
#